data_AF-A0A418YBL9-F1
#
_entry.id   AF-A0A418YBL9-F1
#
_cell.length_a   1.000
_cell.length_b   1.000
_cell.length_c   1.000
_cell.angle_alpha   90.00
_cell.angle_beta   90.00
_cell.angle_gamma   90.00
#
_symmetry.space_group_name_H-M   'P 1'
#
loop_
_entity.id
_entity.type
_entity.pdbx_description
1 polymer ?
#
loop_
_entity_poly.entity_id
_entity_poly.type
_entity_poly.pdbx_seq_one_letter_code
_entity_poly.pdbx_strand_id
1 'polypeptide(L)'
;MVGHWESYEVIPQCNTPNGFMKCVLRLSQGGANMMLRDDIGSLTVGKKADVIILDRNIEDQLKNDVYKVHQIHVEKTYLDGKLIHSIK
;
A
#
# COMPACT_ATOMS: atom_id res chain seq x y z
N MET A 1 -6.49 -19.75 -22.75
CA MET A 1 -6.47 -19.28 -21.35
C MET A 1 -6.65 -17.78 -21.39
N VAL A 2 -7.87 -17.32 -21.13
CA VAL A 2 -8.26 -15.91 -21.31
C VAL A 2 -7.82 -15.14 -20.08
N GLY A 3 -6.89 -14.20 -20.25
CA GLY A 3 -6.50 -13.25 -19.21
C GLY A 3 -7.69 -12.35 -18.88
N HIS A 4 -8.20 -12.49 -17.66
CA HIS A 4 -9.24 -11.63 -17.10
C HIS A 4 -8.53 -10.40 -16.53
N TRP A 5 -8.41 -9.35 -17.35
CA TRP A 5 -7.98 -8.02 -16.90
C TRP A 5 -9.21 -7.38 -16.28
N GLU A 6 -9.49 -7.68 -15.02
CA GLU A 6 -10.55 -6.97 -14.30
C GLU A 6 -10.15 -5.50 -14.19
N SER A 7 -11.06 -4.68 -14.71
CA SER A 7 -11.21 -3.25 -14.52
C SER A 7 -10.74 -2.78 -13.14
N TYR A 8 -10.17 -1.56 -13.11
CA TYR A 8 -9.96 -0.74 -11.92
C TYR A 8 -11.31 -0.38 -11.26
N GLU A 9 -12.09 -1.37 -10.83
CA GLU A 9 -13.15 -1.16 -9.87
C GLU A 9 -12.45 -0.97 -8.52
N VAL A 10 -12.74 0.16 -7.89
CA VAL A 10 -12.39 0.39 -6.48
C VAL A 10 -12.88 -0.82 -5.72
N ILE A 11 -11.96 -1.67 -5.26
CA ILE A 11 -12.32 -2.90 -4.55
C ILE A 11 -13.18 -2.44 -3.37
N PRO A 12 -14.51 -2.74 -3.36
CA PRO A 12 -15.44 -2.07 -2.46
C PRO A 12 -15.07 -2.23 -0.99
N GLN A 13 -14.38 -3.32 -0.66
CA GLN A 13 -13.86 -3.55 0.68
C GLN A 13 -12.80 -2.54 1.13
N CYS A 14 -12.03 -1.88 0.26
CA CYS A 14 -10.97 -0.95 0.68
C CYS A 14 -11.50 0.40 1.21
N ASN A 15 -12.81 0.67 1.08
CA ASN A 15 -13.42 1.97 1.44
C ASN A 15 -13.82 2.09 2.92
N THR A 16 -13.43 1.11 3.75
CA THR A 16 -13.62 1.15 5.21
C THR A 16 -12.26 1.09 5.90
N PRO A 17 -12.09 1.63 7.11
CA PRO A 17 -10.81 1.56 7.82
C PRO A 17 -10.27 0.11 7.95
N ASN A 18 -11.14 -0.83 8.32
CA ASN A 18 -10.76 -2.24 8.45
C ASN A 18 -10.45 -2.91 7.10
N GLY A 19 -11.09 -2.48 6.02
CA GLY A 19 -10.90 -3.09 4.72
C GLY A 19 -9.73 -2.48 3.94
N PHE A 20 -9.39 -1.22 4.19
CA PHE A 20 -8.17 -0.60 3.67
C PHE A 20 -6.92 -1.34 4.13
N MET A 21 -6.81 -1.68 5.42
CA MET A 21 -5.65 -2.43 5.93
C MET A 21 -5.52 -3.79 5.26
N LYS A 22 -6.64 -4.46 4.93
CA LYS A 22 -6.61 -5.70 4.14
C LYS A 22 -6.05 -5.47 2.74
N CYS A 23 -6.34 -4.33 2.13
CA CYS A 23 -5.82 -3.98 0.81
C CYS A 23 -4.32 -3.68 0.86
N VAL A 24 -3.84 -2.95 1.87
CA VAL A 24 -2.39 -2.75 2.09
C VAL A 24 -1.68 -4.09 2.26
N LEU A 25 -2.21 -4.99 3.11
CA LEU A 25 -1.64 -6.32 3.31
C LEU A 25 -1.61 -7.14 2.02
N ARG A 26 -2.68 -7.06 1.21
CA ARG A 26 -2.75 -7.78 -0.07
C ARG A 26 -1.73 -7.26 -1.09
N LEU A 27 -1.54 -5.94 -1.18
CA LEU A 27 -0.59 -5.33 -2.12
C LEU A 27 0.87 -5.47 -1.67
N SER A 28 1.11 -5.57 -0.36
CA SER A 28 2.45 -5.74 0.21
C SER A 28 2.79 -7.22 0.42
N GLN A 29 2.38 -7.81 1.54
CA GLN A 29 2.65 -9.21 1.88
C GLN A 29 2.08 -10.19 0.86
N GLY A 30 0.86 -9.95 0.37
CA GLY A 30 0.25 -10.78 -0.66
C GLY A 30 1.05 -10.78 -1.95
N GLY A 31 1.48 -9.59 -2.41
CA GLY A 31 2.36 -9.44 -3.57
C GLY A 31 3.72 -10.13 -3.38
N ALA A 32 4.34 -9.96 -2.21
CA ALA A 32 5.60 -10.62 -1.86
C ALA A 32 5.47 -12.15 -1.91
N ASN A 33 4.42 -12.71 -1.31
CA ASN A 33 4.15 -14.15 -1.31
C ASN A 33 3.91 -14.70 -2.72
N MET A 34 3.21 -13.95 -3.59
CA MET A 34 3.02 -14.35 -5.00
C MET A 34 4.34 -14.40 -5.76
N MET A 35 5.33 -13.60 -5.36
CA MET A 35 6.68 -13.61 -5.91
C MET A 35 7.63 -14.58 -5.17
N LEU A 36 7.12 -15.36 -4.20
CA LEU A 36 7.90 -16.25 -3.33
C LEU A 36 9.02 -15.52 -2.56
N ARG A 37 8.77 -14.26 -2.18
CA ARG A 37 9.69 -13.41 -1.44
C ARG A 37 9.23 -13.28 0.01
N ASP A 38 10.10 -13.65 0.95
CA ASP A 38 9.88 -13.42 2.39
C ASP A 38 10.71 -12.24 2.93
N ASP A 39 11.59 -11.67 2.13
CA ASP A 39 12.46 -10.56 2.53
C ASP A 39 11.78 -9.18 2.42
N ILE A 40 10.57 -9.09 1.85
CA ILE A 40 9.82 -7.84 1.61
C ILE A 40 8.34 -7.97 2.03
N GLY A 41 7.61 -6.85 1.99
CA GLY A 41 6.15 -6.82 2.13
C GLY A 41 5.64 -6.67 3.58
N SER A 42 6.49 -6.77 4.59
CA SER A 42 6.13 -6.48 5.99
C SER A 42 7.22 -5.69 6.71
N LEU A 43 6.82 -4.85 7.66
CA LEU A 43 7.75 -4.10 8.51
C LEU A 43 8.14 -4.95 9.73
N THR A 44 9.14 -5.81 9.57
CA THR A 44 9.66 -6.70 10.61
C THR A 44 11.19 -6.70 10.59
N VAL A 45 11.83 -6.85 11.76
CA VAL A 45 13.29 -6.93 11.87
C VAL A 45 13.83 -8.06 11.00
N GLY A 46 14.90 -7.79 10.24
CA GLY A 46 15.54 -8.76 9.33
C GLY A 46 15.02 -8.74 7.90
N LYS A 47 13.91 -8.05 7.61
CA LYS A 47 13.43 -7.80 6.24
C LYS A 47 14.02 -6.53 5.65
N LYS A 48 13.96 -6.39 4.32
CA LYS A 48 14.39 -5.20 3.60
C LYS A 48 13.53 -4.00 4.00
N ALA A 49 14.17 -2.85 4.13
CA ALA A 49 13.53 -1.60 4.50
C ALA A 49 12.89 -0.94 3.27
N ASP A 50 11.84 -1.59 2.76
CA ASP A 50 11.00 -1.12 1.66
C ASP A 50 9.75 -0.44 2.24
N VAL A 51 9.75 0.90 2.28
CA VAL A 51 8.73 1.67 3.00
C VAL A 51 8.26 2.85 2.17
N ILE A 52 6.96 3.08 2.16
CA ILE A 52 6.30 4.24 1.57
C ILE A 52 5.72 5.07 2.72
N ILE A 53 6.05 6.36 2.75
CA ILE A 53 5.53 7.33 3.71
C ILE A 53 4.50 8.18 2.99
N LEU A 54 3.31 8.31 3.59
CA LEU A 54 2.21 9.12 3.06
C LEU A 54 2.18 10.47 3.77
N ASP A 55 1.67 11.50 3.09
CA ASP A 55 1.56 12.87 3.61
C ASP A 55 0.57 13.03 4.78
N ARG A 56 -0.28 12.03 5.01
CA ARG A 56 -1.27 12.00 6.08
C ARG A 56 -1.63 10.58 6.50
N ASN A 57 -2.29 10.46 7.65
CA ASN A 57 -2.87 9.20 8.10
C ASN A 57 -4.12 8.85 7.27
N ILE A 58 -4.07 7.70 6.60
CA ILE A 58 -5.14 7.22 5.74
C ILE A 58 -6.35 6.71 6.53
N GLU A 59 -6.19 6.19 7.75
CA GLU A 59 -7.33 5.77 8.58
C GLU A 59 -8.19 6.96 8.97
N ASP A 60 -7.57 8.09 9.28
CA ASP A 60 -8.28 9.32 9.60
C ASP A 60 -8.97 9.88 8.35
N GLN A 61 -8.32 9.83 7.19
CA GLN A 61 -8.92 10.22 5.92
C GLN A 61 -10.15 9.36 5.59
N LEU A 62 -10.06 8.04 5.76
CA LEU A 62 -11.17 7.10 5.51
C LEU A 62 -12.37 7.33 6.43
N LYS A 63 -12.14 7.71 7.69
CA LYS A 63 -13.21 8.04 8.65
C LYS A 63 -13.90 9.36 8.32
N ASN A 64 -13.14 10.35 7.86
CA ASN A 64 -13.63 11.71 7.62
C ASN A 64 -14.27 11.89 6.23
N ASP A 65 -13.59 11.43 5.17
CA ASP A 65 -14.04 11.60 3.77
C ASP A 65 -13.34 10.59 2.85
N VAL A 66 -14.01 9.48 2.57
CA VAL A 66 -13.50 8.41 1.69
C VAL A 66 -13.23 8.89 0.27
N TYR A 67 -13.96 9.90 -0.21
CA TYR A 67 -13.82 10.37 -1.59
C TYR A 67 -12.52 11.13 -1.80
N LYS A 68 -11.83 11.58 -0.75
CA LYS A 68 -10.55 12.29 -0.85
C LYS A 68 -9.31 11.40 -0.70
N VAL A 69 -9.48 10.09 -0.55
CA VAL A 69 -8.33 9.15 -0.45
C VAL A 69 -7.38 9.26 -1.65
N HIS A 70 -7.91 9.53 -2.85
CA HIS A 70 -7.10 9.72 -4.06
C HIS A 70 -6.22 10.99 -4.04
N GLN A 71 -6.40 11.87 -3.07
CA GLN A 71 -5.61 13.09 -2.86
C GLN A 71 -4.45 12.87 -1.87
N ILE A 72 -4.30 11.66 -1.33
CA ILE A 72 -3.17 11.31 -0.49
C ILE A 72 -1.93 11.19 -1.37
N HIS A 73 -0.86 11.84 -0.95
CA HIS A 73 0.40 11.84 -1.67
C HIS A 73 1.44 10.98 -0.96
N VAL A 74 2.31 10.34 -1.75
CA VAL A 74 3.51 9.68 -1.23
C VAL A 74 4.54 10.76 -0.94
N GLU A 75 4.86 11.00 0.32
CA GLU A 75 5.88 11.98 0.70
C GLU A 75 7.28 11.45 0.41
N LYS A 76 7.54 10.19 0.77
CA LYS A 76 8.85 9.54 0.63
C LYS A 76 8.73 8.06 0.31
N THR A 77 9.69 7.55 -0.45
CA THR A 77 9.87 6.10 -0.68
C THR A 77 11.29 5.69 -0.39
N TYR A 78 11.43 4.66 0.45
CA TYR A 78 12.67 3.97 0.72
C TYR A 78 12.65 2.59 0.08
N LEU A 79 13.73 2.23 -0.60
CA LEU A 79 13.95 0.90 -1.16
C LEU A 79 15.31 0.41 -0.68
N ASP A 80 15.36 -0.75 -0.05
CA ASP A 80 16.57 -1.29 0.61
C ASP A 80 17.22 -0.25 1.56
N GLY A 81 16.40 0.52 2.27
CA GLY A 81 16.86 1.57 3.19
C GLY A 81 17.40 2.84 2.52
N LYS A 82 17.40 2.92 1.18
CA LYS A 82 17.82 4.12 0.44
C LYS A 82 16.61 4.95 0.04
N LEU A 83 16.68 6.27 0.24
CA LEU A 83 15.66 7.20 -0.24
C LEU A 83 15.72 7.27 -1.77
N ILE A 84 14.65 6.83 -2.44
CA ILE A 84 14.55 6.83 -3.91
C ILE A 84 13.53 7.83 -4.44
N HIS A 85 12.62 8.30 -3.58
CA HIS A 85 11.64 9.32 -3.91
C HIS A 85 11.39 10.22 -2.71
N SER A 86 11.28 11.52 -2.95
CA SER A 86 10.84 12.50 -1.96
C SER A 86 10.17 13.65 -2.70
N ILE A 87 8.95 14.00 -2.30
CA ILE A 87 8.31 15.23 -2.75
C ILE A 87 8.76 16.31 -1.75
N LYS A 88 9.35 17.39 -2.27
CA LYS A 88 9.94 18.48 -1.48
C LYS A 88 9.06 19.71 -1.57
#